data_AF-A0A434SSF2-F1
#
_entry.id   AF-A0A434SSF2-F1
#
_cell.length_a   1.000
_cell.length_b   1.000
_cell.length_c   1.000
_cell.angle_alpha   90.00
_cell.angle_beta   90.00
_cell.angle_gamma   90.00
#
_symmetry.space_group_name_H-M   'P 1'
#
loop_
_entity.id
_entity.type
_entity.pdbx_description
1 polymer ?
#
loop_
_entity_poly.entity_id
_entity_poly.type
_entity_poly.pdbx_seq_one_letter_code
_entity_poly.pdbx_strand_id
1 'polypeptide(L)'
;MTDVSSTSRDTQAGRPRWLSLLWIVLPLAVLGLAVAWMVSSDPLASFRNGAPPVENLTFERTIIGNDGIRILVRAGGSEPMTIAQVQVDDAYWQFTQDPP
;
A
#
# COMPACT_ATOMS: atom_id res chain seq x y z
N MET A 1 69.20 -44.69 20.57
CA MET A 1 68.00 -44.70 19.72
C MET A 1 66.79 -44.68 20.63
N THR A 2 66.29 -43.50 20.97
CA THR A 2 65.04 -43.30 21.70
C THR A 2 64.36 -42.09 21.11
N ASP A 3 63.09 -42.32 20.81
CA ASP A 3 62.27 -41.66 19.80
C ASP A 3 61.86 -40.24 20.18
N VAL A 4 61.78 -39.39 19.17
CA VAL A 4 61.31 -38.01 19.28
C VAL A 4 59.80 -38.04 19.04
N SER A 5 59.04 -38.24 20.11
CA SER A 5 57.58 -38.08 20.07
C SER A 5 57.20 -36.62 20.34
N SER A 6 57.49 -35.74 19.39
CA SER A 6 56.86 -34.42 19.30
C SER A 6 55.72 -34.49 18.32
N THR A 7 54.47 -34.51 18.77
CA THR A 7 53.32 -34.28 17.89
C THR A 7 52.25 -33.46 18.61
N SER A 8 52.23 -32.19 18.19
CA SER A 8 51.07 -31.34 17.95
C SER A 8 50.14 -31.04 19.12
N ARG A 9 50.41 -29.92 19.80
CA ARG A 9 49.36 -29.16 20.48
C ARG A 9 48.44 -28.60 19.41
N ASP A 10 47.27 -29.21 19.29
CA ASP A 10 46.18 -28.72 18.46
C ASP A 10 45.86 -27.29 18.89
N THR A 11 46.15 -26.32 18.03
CA THR A 11 45.94 -24.91 18.33
C THR A 11 44.46 -24.64 18.13
N GLN A 12 43.69 -24.85 19.19
CA GLN A 12 42.26 -24.52 19.22
C GLN A 12 42.13 -22.99 19.14
N ALA A 13 42.14 -22.47 17.91
CA ALA A 13 41.93 -21.06 17.62
C ALA A 13 40.51 -20.71 18.04
N GLY A 14 40.37 -20.17 19.26
CA GLY A 14 39.09 -19.73 19.81
C GLY A 14 38.46 -18.73 18.84
N ARG A 15 37.32 -19.13 18.24
CA ARG A 15 36.56 -18.25 17.34
C ARG A 15 36.38 -16.90 18.02
N PRO A 16 36.73 -15.80 17.35
CA PRO A 16 36.85 -14.53 18.05
C PRO A 16 35.46 -14.06 18.47
N ARG A 17 35.29 -13.69 19.74
CA ARG A 17 33.98 -13.43 20.40
C ARG A 17 33.11 -12.39 19.68
N TRP A 18 33.73 -11.48 18.92
CA TRP A 18 33.03 -10.49 18.10
C TRP A 18 32.24 -11.11 16.94
N LEU A 19 32.71 -12.24 16.37
CA LEU A 19 31.98 -12.98 15.34
C LEU A 19 30.66 -13.51 15.92
N SER A 20 30.68 -14.07 17.13
CA SER A 20 29.48 -14.54 17.82
C SER A 20 28.52 -13.40 18.16
N LEU A 21 29.02 -12.22 18.51
CA LEU A 21 28.18 -11.05 18.77
C LEU A 21 27.52 -10.53 17.49
N LEU A 22 28.25 -10.49 16.37
CA LEU A 22 27.69 -10.13 15.07
C LEU A 22 26.55 -11.06 14.65
N TRP A 23 26.65 -12.36 14.94
CA TRP A 23 25.59 -13.33 14.67
C TRP A 23 24.30 -13.07 15.46
N ILE A 24 24.35 -12.34 16.58
CA ILE A 24 23.17 -11.95 17.36
C ILE A 24 22.69 -10.56 16.94
N VAL A 25 23.61 -9.61 16.73
CA VAL A 25 23.26 -8.21 16.41
C VAL A 25 22.72 -8.08 14.99
N LEU A 26 23.29 -8.81 14.02
CA LEU A 26 22.86 -8.75 12.63
C LEU A 26 21.37 -9.09 12.44
N PRO A 27 20.84 -10.24 12.93
CA PRO A 27 19.41 -10.53 12.78
C PRO A 27 18.53 -9.52 13.53
N LEU A 28 18.97 -9.02 14.69
CA LEU A 28 18.24 -7.95 15.41
C LEU A 28 18.20 -6.65 14.61
N ALA A 29 19.30 -6.26 13.99
CA ALA A 29 19.38 -5.05 13.17
C ALA A 29 18.48 -5.17 11.94
N VAL A 30 18.51 -6.32 11.25
CA VAL A 30 17.62 -6.58 10.10
C VAL A 30 16.15 -6.55 10.54
N LEU A 31 15.82 -7.17 11.67
CA LEU A 31 14.46 -7.13 12.22
C LEU A 31 14.02 -5.69 12.55
N GLY A 32 14.88 -4.93 13.23
CA GLY A 32 14.60 -3.54 13.58
C GLY A 32 14.39 -2.67 12.35
N LEU A 33 15.19 -2.87 11.29
CA LEU A 33 15.08 -2.14 10.04
C LEU A 33 13.80 -2.51 9.28
N ALA A 34 13.40 -3.79 9.29
CA ALA A 34 12.14 -4.24 8.72
C ALA A 34 10.93 -3.64 9.46
N VAL A 35 10.95 -3.62 10.80
CA VAL A 35 9.90 -3.00 11.61
C VAL A 35 9.82 -1.48 11.36
N ALA A 36 10.97 -0.80 11.33
CA ALA A 36 11.02 0.64 11.05
C ALA A 36 10.46 0.95 9.65
N TRP A 37 10.80 0.14 8.65
CA TRP A 37 10.26 0.26 7.31
C TRP A 37 8.74 0.01 7.27
N MET A 38 8.24 -1.00 7.97
CA MET A 38 6.81 -1.31 8.06
C MET A 38 6.02 -0.15 8.69
N VAL A 39 6.52 0.43 9.78
CA VAL A 39 5.84 1.56 10.44
C VAL A 39 5.92 2.83 9.59
N SER A 40 7.06 3.08 8.94
CA SER A 40 7.27 4.26 8.09
C SER A 40 6.46 4.24 6.80
N SER A 41 6.26 3.07 6.19
CA SER A 41 5.54 2.92 4.92
C SER A 41 4.02 2.87 5.10
N ASP A 42 3.56 2.66 6.33
CA ASP A 42 2.15 2.59 6.70
C ASP A 42 1.30 1.75 5.73
N PRO A 43 1.69 0.48 5.46
CA PRO A 43 1.06 -0.35 4.44
C PRO A 43 -0.38 -0.73 4.82
N LEU A 44 -0.79 -0.49 6.07
CA LEU A 44 -2.14 -0.72 6.55
C LEU A 44 -3.06 0.49 6.36
N ALA A 45 -2.55 1.61 5.84
CA ALA A 45 -3.34 2.81 5.58
C ALA A 45 -4.55 2.54 4.69
N SER A 46 -4.44 1.64 3.71
CA SER A 46 -5.55 1.27 2.82
C SER A 46 -6.73 0.66 3.57
N PHE A 47 -6.51 -0.02 4.71
CA PHE A 47 -7.58 -0.61 5.51
C PHE A 47 -8.30 0.43 6.38
N ARG A 48 -7.69 1.60 6.62
CA ARG A 48 -8.30 2.68 7.39
C ARG A 48 -9.25 3.54 6.56
N ASN A 49 -9.15 3.48 5.23
CA ASN A 49 -9.96 4.28 4.31
C ASN A 49 -11.37 3.69 4.04
N GLY A 50 -11.83 2.72 4.84
CA GLY A 50 -13.13 2.07 4.63
C GLY A 50 -13.18 1.24 3.34
N ALA A 51 -14.36 0.74 3.00
CA ALA A 51 -14.60 0.22 1.66
C ALA A 51 -14.45 1.38 0.65
N PRO A 52 -13.95 1.13 -0.57
CA PRO A 52 -13.89 2.15 -1.61
C PRO A 52 -15.23 2.88 -1.74
N PRO A 53 -15.24 4.19 -2.08
CA PRO A 53 -16.48 4.94 -2.25
C PRO A 53 -17.46 4.19 -3.14
N VAL A 54 -18.71 4.11 -2.71
CA VAL A 54 -19.74 3.38 -3.46
C VAL A 54 -20.08 4.16 -4.73
N GLU A 55 -19.60 3.68 -5.87
CA GLU A 55 -19.86 4.24 -7.21
C GLU A 55 -21.27 3.88 -7.72
N ASN A 56 -22.29 4.13 -6.91
CA ASN A 56 -23.68 3.89 -7.28
C ASN A 56 -24.35 5.23 -7.59
N LEU A 57 -24.78 5.41 -8.83
CA LEU A 57 -25.47 6.61 -9.28
C LEU A 57 -26.93 6.30 -9.61
N THR A 58 -27.85 6.95 -8.89
CA THR A 58 -29.28 6.84 -9.17
C THR A 58 -29.75 8.02 -9.99
N PHE A 59 -30.50 7.74 -11.06
CA PHE A 59 -31.20 8.75 -11.85
C PHE A 59 -32.56 9.03 -11.22
N GLU A 60 -32.76 10.25 -10.73
CA GLU A 60 -34.00 10.63 -10.04
C GLU A 60 -35.00 11.27 -10.98
N ARG A 61 -34.50 12.11 -11.91
CA ARG A 61 -35.34 12.83 -12.85
C ARG A 61 -34.56 13.13 -14.12
N THR A 62 -35.22 12.96 -15.25
CA THR A 62 -34.70 13.35 -16.56
C THR A 62 -35.67 14.33 -17.22
N ILE A 63 -35.14 15.46 -17.68
CA ILE A 63 -35.90 16.47 -18.43
C ILE A 63 -35.18 16.68 -19.76
N ILE A 64 -35.92 16.50 -20.85
CA ILE A 64 -35.46 16.82 -22.21
C ILE A 64 -36.21 18.08 -22.64
N GLY A 65 -35.47 19.15 -22.92
CA GLY A 65 -36.03 20.41 -23.35
C GLY A 65 -35.19 21.06 -24.45
N ASN A 66 -35.61 22.24 -24.89
CA ASN A 66 -34.94 22.98 -25.96
C ASN A 66 -33.49 23.36 -25.62
N ASP A 67 -33.18 23.54 -24.33
CA ASP A 67 -31.84 23.89 -23.85
C ASP A 67 -30.93 22.66 -23.60
N GLY A 68 -31.42 21.45 -23.90
CA GLY A 68 -30.68 20.19 -23.73
C GLY A 68 -31.28 19.24 -22.70
N ILE A 69 -30.43 18.34 -22.19
CA ILE A 69 -30.80 17.29 -21.24
C ILE A 69 -30.38 17.73 -19.83
N ARG A 70 -31.34 17.75 -18.90
CA ARG A 70 -31.08 17.97 -17.47
C ARG A 70 -31.42 16.72 -16.68
N ILE A 71 -30.48 16.27 -15.86
CA ILE A 71 -30.61 15.06 -15.07
C ILE A 71 -30.38 15.39 -13.60
N LEU A 72 -31.34 15.03 -12.75
CA LEU A 72 -31.14 15.00 -11.30
C LEU A 72 -30.64 13.61 -10.94
N VAL A 73 -29.49 13.58 -10.27
CA VAL A 73 -28.84 12.33 -9.88
C VAL A 73 -28.52 12.34 -8.40
N ARG A 74 -28.43 11.14 -7.81
CA ARG A 74 -28.05 10.94 -6.40
C ARG A 74 -26.91 9.94 -6.30
N ALA A 75 -25.83 10.33 -5.62
CA ALA A 75 -24.75 9.44 -5.22
C ALA A 75 -25.22 8.50 -4.10
N GLY A 76 -24.89 7.22 -4.21
CA GLY A 76 -25.23 6.20 -3.20
C GLY A 76 -24.26 6.16 -2.01
N GLY A 77 -23.13 6.85 -2.09
CA GLY A 77 -22.14 6.95 -1.03
C GLY A 77 -22.38 8.13 -0.06
N SER A 78 -21.63 8.14 1.03
CA SER A 78 -21.61 9.26 2.00
C SER A 78 -20.67 10.40 1.60
N GLU A 79 -19.80 10.17 0.61
CA GLU A 79 -18.84 11.14 0.11
C GLU A 79 -19.37 11.82 -1.17
N PRO A 80 -18.94 13.07 -1.45
CA PRO A 80 -19.23 13.72 -2.73
C PRO A 80 -18.73 12.89 -3.91
N MET A 81 -19.51 12.87 -5.00
CA MET A 81 -19.16 12.15 -6.22
C MET A 81 -18.99 13.12 -7.38
N THR A 82 -17.91 12.94 -8.14
CA THR A 82 -17.66 13.69 -9.38
C THR A 82 -17.91 12.77 -10.56
N ILE A 83 -18.80 13.19 -11.46
CA ILE A 83 -19.00 12.51 -12.74
C ILE A 83 -17.77 12.76 -13.61
N ALA A 84 -17.15 11.70 -14.13
CA ALA A 84 -15.97 11.83 -14.98
C ALA A 84 -16.33 12.14 -16.44
N GLN A 85 -17.46 11.60 -16.92
CA GLN A 85 -17.86 11.68 -18.32
C GLN A 85 -19.35 11.44 -18.50
N VAL A 86 -19.94 12.08 -19.51
CA VAL A 86 -21.31 11.84 -19.95
C VAL A 86 -21.29 11.37 -21.41
N GLN A 87 -22.06 10.33 -21.70
CA GLN A 87 -22.30 9.84 -23.04
C GLN A 87 -23.79 9.87 -23.37
N VAL A 88 -24.10 10.26 -24.61
CA VAL A 88 -25.43 10.19 -25.20
C VAL A 88 -25.26 9.64 -26.61
N ASP A 89 -25.96 8.55 -26.91
CA ASP A 89 -25.86 7.83 -28.19
C ASP A 89 -24.40 7.54 -28.60
N ASP A 90 -23.63 6.95 -27.69
CA ASP A 90 -22.20 6.61 -27.84
C ASP A 90 -21.25 7.80 -28.12
N ALA A 91 -21.74 9.04 -28.05
CA ALA A 91 -20.94 10.24 -28.19
C ALA A 91 -20.63 10.86 -26.82
N TYR A 92 -19.42 11.40 -26.68
CA TYR A 92 -18.99 12.12 -25.48
C TYR A 92 -19.47 13.57 -25.50
N TRP A 93 -20.03 14.03 -24.38
CA TRP A 93 -20.57 15.38 -24.25
C TRP A 93 -19.91 16.15 -23.11
N GLN A 94 -19.80 17.46 -23.29
CA GLN A 94 -19.49 18.39 -22.22
C GLN A 94 -20.70 18.54 -21.32
N PHE A 95 -20.49 18.64 -20.01
CA PHE A 95 -21.54 18.79 -19.03
C PHE A 95 -21.07 19.67 -17.87
N THR A 96 -22.03 20.14 -17.09
CA THR A 96 -21.79 20.86 -15.84
C THR A 96 -22.49 20.10 -14.71
N GLN A 97 -21.78 19.89 -13.60
CA GLN A 97 -22.33 19.28 -12.40
C GLN A 97 -22.52 20.37 -11.32
N ASP A 98 -23.65 20.33 -10.63
CA ASP A 98 -23.91 21.16 -9.44
C ASP A 98 -24.58 20.28 -8.37
N PRO A 99 -23.97 20.11 -7.17
CA PRO A 99 -22.66 20.63 -6.77
C PRO A 99 -21.51 20.06 -7.63
N PRO A 100 -20.42 20.84 -7.85
CA PRO A 100 -19.29 20.40 -8.66
C PRO A 100 -18.51 19.23 -8.04
#